data_AF-A0A1Z5KIX0-F1
#
_entry.id   AF-A0A1Z5KIX0-F1
#
_cell.length_a   1.000
_cell.length_b   1.000
_cell.length_c   1.000
_cell.angle_alpha   90.00
_cell.angle_beta   90.00
_cell.angle_gamma   90.00
#
_symmetry.space_group_name_H-M   'P 1'
#
loop_
_entity.id
_entity.type
_entity.pdbx_description
1 polymer ?
#
loop_
_entity_poly.entity_id
_entity_poly.type
_entity_poly.pdbx_seq_one_letter_code
_entity_poly.pdbx_strand_id
1 'polypeptide(L)'
;MLDEKLQSIQGLLASEIIQHFYLKGVDDEHYDMLGLHREECRSFLQEAKESGKKILLHCLGGHNRSALIVAAAMIVLERTPVLDVVRHIKSKRGIILTNLSFQRQVCELAAEEGLLGGIIPCGYSTEKVEYLYNRSSGWELVRIADEEKALESRL
;
A
#
# COMPACT_ATOMS: atom_id res chain seq x y z
N MET A 1 2.26 -17.10 33.28
CA MET A 1 1.93 -15.80 32.63
C MET A 1 1.89 -15.86 31.10
N LEU A 2 2.92 -16.31 30.36
CA LEU A 2 2.82 -16.44 28.89
C LEU A 2 1.88 -17.60 28.49
N ASP A 3 1.99 -18.76 29.15
CA ASP A 3 1.16 -19.93 28.86
C ASP A 3 -0.32 -19.74 29.20
N GLU A 4 -0.63 -19.04 30.29
CA GLU A 4 -2.02 -18.69 30.66
C GLU A 4 -2.65 -17.73 29.64
N LYS A 5 -1.88 -16.76 29.11
CA LYS A 5 -2.37 -15.85 28.05
C LYS A 5 -2.60 -16.60 26.74
N LEU A 6 -1.72 -17.54 26.40
CA LEU A 6 -1.87 -18.41 25.22
C LEU A 6 -3.11 -19.31 25.34
N GLN A 7 -3.32 -19.94 26.50
CA GLN A 7 -4.51 -20.74 26.78
C GLN A 7 -5.79 -19.89 26.73
N SER A 8 -5.75 -18.66 27.23
CA SER A 8 -6.89 -17.73 27.15
C SER A 8 -7.24 -17.36 25.71
N ILE A 9 -6.25 -17.03 24.86
CA ILE A 9 -6.48 -16.74 23.44
C ILE A 9 -7.02 -17.99 22.74
N GLN A 10 -6.43 -19.16 22.97
CA GLN A 10 -6.92 -20.42 22.39
C GLN A 10 -8.36 -20.73 22.79
N GLY A 11 -8.73 -20.46 24.05
CA GLY A 11 -10.11 -20.60 24.53
C GLY A 11 -11.07 -19.63 23.84
N LEU A 12 -10.66 -18.37 23.63
CA LEU A 12 -11.46 -17.37 22.90
C LEU A 12 -11.65 -17.74 21.42
N LEU A 13 -10.61 -18.28 20.78
CA LEU A 13 -10.69 -18.79 19.41
C LEU A 13 -11.64 -20.01 19.32
N ALA A 14 -11.54 -20.94 20.27
CA ALA A 14 -12.39 -22.13 20.32
C ALA A 14 -13.86 -21.79 20.59
N SER A 15 -14.13 -20.69 21.31
CA SER A 15 -15.48 -20.20 21.58
C SER A 15 -16.10 -19.37 20.44
N GLU A 16 -15.37 -19.16 19.34
CA GLU A 16 -15.75 -18.29 18.20
C GLU A 16 -16.05 -16.82 18.56
N ILE A 17 -15.79 -16.41 19.81
CA ILE A 17 -15.91 -15.01 20.25
C ILE A 17 -14.94 -14.11 19.46
N ILE A 18 -13.76 -14.65 19.12
CA ILE A 18 -12.77 -14.00 18.29
C ILE A 18 -12.62 -14.80 17.00
N GLN A 19 -13.01 -14.18 15.89
CA GLN A 19 -12.64 -14.69 14.57
C GLN A 19 -11.17 -14.35 14.29
N HIS A 20 -10.43 -15.34 13.78
CA HIS A 20 -9.01 -15.20 13.51
C HIS A 20 -8.70 -15.59 12.07
N PHE A 21 -8.00 -14.69 11.39
CA PHE A 21 -7.51 -14.89 10.05
C PHE A 21 -5.99 -14.78 10.08
N TYR A 22 -5.32 -15.84 9.63
CA TYR A 22 -3.87 -15.91 9.56
C TYR A 22 -3.44 -16.11 8.12
N LEU A 23 -2.45 -15.32 7.71
CA LEU A 23 -1.77 -15.48 6.44
C LEU A 23 -0.26 -15.46 6.66
N LYS A 24 0.46 -16.16 5.80
CA LYS A 24 1.93 -16.21 5.82
C LYS A 24 2.48 -15.17 4.86
N GLY A 25 3.00 -14.08 5.40
CA GLY A 25 3.67 -13.01 4.65
C GLY A 25 5.10 -12.77 5.10
N VAL A 26 6.01 -12.55 4.16
CA VAL A 26 7.43 -12.23 4.41
C VAL A 26 7.64 -10.74 4.27
N ASP A 27 8.39 -10.14 5.19
CA ASP A 27 8.83 -8.74 5.08
C ASP A 27 10.15 -8.69 4.30
N ASP A 28 10.03 -8.84 2.98
CA ASP A 28 11.15 -8.91 2.05
C ASP A 28 10.83 -8.06 0.81
N GLU A 29 11.85 -7.48 0.19
CA GLU A 29 11.69 -6.58 -0.95
C GLU A 29 11.17 -7.30 -2.22
N HIS A 30 11.30 -8.62 -2.29
CA HIS A 30 10.81 -9.42 -3.42
C HIS A 30 9.45 -10.07 -3.14
N TYR A 31 8.87 -9.85 -1.96
CA TYR A 31 7.60 -10.47 -1.60
C TYR A 31 6.40 -9.64 -2.07
N ASP A 32 5.60 -10.22 -2.97
CA ASP A 32 4.36 -9.62 -3.45
C ASP A 32 3.22 -9.82 -2.44
N MET A 33 3.24 -9.01 -1.37
CA MET A 33 2.30 -9.12 -0.27
C MET A 33 0.86 -8.79 -0.71
N LEU A 34 0.66 -7.78 -1.56
CA LEU A 34 -0.66 -7.41 -2.03
C LEU A 34 -1.15 -8.32 -3.15
N GLY A 35 -0.34 -8.64 -4.15
CA GLY A 35 -0.78 -9.51 -5.25
C GLY A 35 -1.17 -10.91 -4.78
N LEU A 36 -0.53 -11.43 -3.73
CA LEU A 36 -0.85 -12.75 -3.18
C LEU A 36 -2.03 -12.76 -2.20
N HIS A 37 -2.22 -11.71 -1.39
CA HIS A 37 -3.12 -11.78 -0.20
C HIS A 37 -4.20 -10.72 -0.14
N ARG A 38 -4.23 -9.75 -1.07
CA ARG A 38 -5.15 -8.60 -1.02
C ARG A 38 -6.61 -9.02 -0.93
N GLU A 39 -7.03 -9.98 -1.74
CA GLU A 39 -8.44 -10.38 -1.86
C GLU A 39 -8.97 -11.05 -0.58
N GLU A 40 -8.19 -11.96 0.00
CA GLU A 40 -8.56 -12.63 1.25
C GLU A 40 -8.58 -11.63 2.42
N CYS A 41 -7.58 -10.75 2.50
CA CYS A 41 -7.54 -9.67 3.49
C CYS A 41 -8.75 -8.74 3.35
N ARG A 42 -9.04 -8.30 2.12
CA ARG A 42 -10.17 -7.40 1.84
C ARG A 42 -11.48 -8.03 2.30
N SER A 43 -11.69 -9.30 1.99
CA SER A 43 -12.91 -10.02 2.33
C SER A 43 -13.11 -10.09 3.85
N PHE A 44 -12.06 -10.48 4.59
CA PHE A 44 -12.11 -10.55 6.06
C PHE A 44 -12.35 -9.18 6.71
N LEU A 45 -11.66 -8.14 6.24
CA LEU A 45 -11.81 -6.78 6.78
C LEU A 45 -13.18 -6.18 6.47
N GLN A 46 -13.71 -6.45 5.27
CA GLN A 46 -15.03 -5.98 4.84
C GLN A 46 -16.13 -6.63 5.67
N GLU A 47 -16.11 -7.95 5.87
CA GLU A 47 -17.09 -8.67 6.70
C GLU A 47 -17.13 -8.10 8.12
N ALA A 48 -15.96 -7.89 8.72
CA ALA A 48 -15.87 -7.35 10.06
C ALA A 48 -16.37 -5.89 10.13
N LYS A 49 -16.10 -5.07 9.10
CA LYS A 49 -16.64 -3.71 8.99
C LYS A 49 -18.17 -3.71 8.89
N GLU A 50 -18.74 -4.53 8.02
CA GLU A 50 -20.20 -4.68 7.83
C GLU A 50 -20.90 -5.21 9.08
N SER A 51 -20.23 -6.09 9.82
CA SER A 51 -20.72 -6.64 11.08
C SER A 51 -20.56 -5.69 12.29
N GLY A 52 -19.97 -4.50 12.10
CA GLY A 52 -19.68 -3.57 13.19
C GLY A 52 -18.65 -4.09 14.21
N LYS A 53 -17.85 -5.10 13.83
CA LYS A 53 -16.81 -5.70 14.67
C LYS A 53 -15.56 -4.83 14.69
N LYS A 54 -14.76 -4.96 15.75
CA LYS A 54 -13.42 -4.37 15.84
C LYS A 54 -12.38 -5.39 15.43
N ILE A 55 -11.35 -4.94 14.72
CA ILE A 55 -10.27 -5.79 14.21
C ILE A 55 -8.95 -5.37 14.86
N LEU A 56 -8.22 -6.36 15.36
CA LEU A 56 -6.81 -6.21 15.68
C LEU A 56 -5.97 -6.77 14.53
N LEU A 57 -5.33 -5.89 13.77
CA LEU A 57 -4.40 -6.29 12.71
C LEU A 57 -2.95 -6.06 13.14
N HIS A 58 -2.16 -7.13 13.14
CA HIS A 58 -0.78 -7.09 13.59
C HIS A 58 0.15 -7.95 12.72
N CYS A 59 1.46 -7.68 12.82
CA CYS A 59 2.52 -8.59 12.40
C CYS A 59 3.53 -8.70 13.54
N LEU A 60 4.78 -9.07 13.29
CA LEU A 60 5.81 -9.15 14.35
C LEU A 60 6.14 -7.75 14.93
N GLY A 61 6.55 -6.81 14.09
CA GLY A 61 6.96 -5.47 14.52
C GLY A 61 5.88 -4.39 14.39
N GLY A 62 4.79 -4.66 13.66
CA GLY A 62 3.72 -3.68 13.45
C GLY A 62 4.03 -2.56 12.44
N HIS A 63 5.20 -2.58 11.79
CA HIS A 63 5.71 -1.48 10.94
C HIS A 63 5.47 -1.66 9.44
N ASN A 64 5.68 -2.86 8.89
CA ASN A 64 5.62 -3.12 7.44
C ASN A 64 4.36 -3.90 7.05
N ARG A 65 4.39 -5.24 7.12
CA ARG A 65 3.28 -6.13 6.69
C ARG A 65 1.90 -5.67 7.15
N SER A 66 1.74 -5.44 8.45
CA SER A 66 0.44 -4.98 8.99
C SER A 66 0.07 -3.58 8.54
N ALA A 67 1.04 -2.66 8.43
CA ALA A 67 0.78 -1.30 7.97
C ALA A 67 0.38 -1.28 6.50
N LEU A 68 0.97 -2.16 5.68
CA LEU A 68 0.62 -2.33 4.27
C LEU A 68 -0.83 -2.79 4.11
N ILE A 69 -1.24 -3.82 4.85
CA ILE A 69 -2.64 -4.30 4.78
C ILE A 69 -3.63 -3.25 5.28
N VAL A 70 -3.30 -2.51 6.35
CA VAL A 70 -4.12 -1.37 6.79
C VAL A 70 -4.22 -0.31 5.69
N ALA A 71 -3.10 0.04 5.06
CA ALA A 71 -3.09 1.05 4.01
C ALA A 71 -3.93 0.61 2.80
N ALA A 72 -3.76 -0.63 2.35
CA ALA A 72 -4.55 -1.22 1.28
C ALA A 72 -6.05 -1.20 1.62
N ALA A 73 -6.43 -1.56 2.86
CA ALA A 73 -7.81 -1.53 3.31
C ALA A 73 -8.41 -0.12 3.31
N MET A 74 -7.69 0.90 3.75
CA MET A 74 -8.16 2.29 3.71
C MET A 74 -8.32 2.80 2.26
N ILE A 75 -7.45 2.37 1.34
CA ILE A 75 -7.58 2.71 -0.08
C ILE A 75 -8.83 2.05 -0.66
N VAL A 76 -8.99 0.73 -0.52
CA VAL A 76 -10.06 0.00 -1.21
C VAL A 76 -11.43 0.11 -0.52
N LEU A 77 -11.47 0.05 0.82
CA LEU A 77 -12.73 0.02 1.59
C LEU A 77 -13.19 1.40 2.08
N GLU A 78 -12.27 2.35 2.20
CA GLU A 78 -12.58 3.73 2.64
C GLU A 78 -12.35 4.77 1.54
N ARG A 79 -11.92 4.34 0.35
CA ARG A 79 -11.68 5.20 -0.82
C ARG A 79 -10.79 6.40 -0.50
N THR A 80 -9.81 6.21 0.38
CA THR A 80 -8.94 7.30 0.85
C THR A 80 -7.67 7.38 -0.01
N PRO A 81 -7.27 8.58 -0.49
CA PRO A 81 -6.04 8.75 -1.25
C PRO A 81 -4.78 8.28 -0.51
N VAL A 82 -3.84 7.68 -1.23
CA VAL A 82 -2.66 7.01 -0.64
C VAL A 82 -1.83 7.90 0.27
N LEU A 83 -1.66 9.19 -0.07
CA LEU A 83 -0.91 10.13 0.75
C LEU A 83 -1.60 10.40 2.10
N ASP A 84 -2.93 10.48 2.10
CA ASP A 84 -3.70 10.69 3.33
C ASP A 84 -3.71 9.44 4.19
N VAL A 85 -3.80 8.26 3.57
CA VAL A 85 -3.65 6.96 4.24
C VAL A 85 -2.31 6.85 4.95
N VAL A 86 -1.20 7.05 4.22
CA VAL A 86 0.15 6.91 4.79
C VAL A 86 0.38 7.95 5.89
N ARG A 87 -0.06 9.20 5.69
CA ARG A 87 0.02 10.25 6.71
C ARG A 87 -0.77 9.88 7.97
N HIS A 88 -1.98 9.35 7.80
CA HIS A 88 -2.82 8.91 8.89
C HIS A 88 -2.14 7.81 9.70
N ILE A 89 -1.72 6.72 9.06
CA ILE A 89 -1.09 5.58 9.75
C ILE A 89 0.22 6.03 10.44
N LYS A 90 1.04 6.85 9.76
CA LYS A 90 2.29 7.40 10.32
C LYS A 90 2.02 8.26 11.56
N SER A 91 0.96 9.07 11.56
CA SER A 91 0.59 9.90 12.73
C SER A 91 0.20 9.06 13.96
N LYS A 92 -0.29 7.83 13.76
CA LYS A 92 -0.74 6.94 14.84
C LYS A 92 0.34 5.98 15.32
N ARG A 93 1.27 5.58 14.44
CA ARG A 93 2.24 4.51 14.72
C ARG A 93 3.71 4.93 14.62
N GLY A 94 4.01 6.12 14.10
CA GLY A 94 5.38 6.57 13.85
C GLY A 94 5.95 5.92 12.59
N ILE A 95 7.06 5.19 12.72
CA ILE A 95 7.78 4.60 11.58
C ILE A 95 6.97 3.42 11.02
N ILE A 96 6.63 3.49 9.74
CA ILE A 96 5.87 2.48 9.00
C ILE A 96 6.40 2.37 7.57
N LEU A 97 6.10 1.25 6.90
CA LEU A 97 6.36 1.01 5.48
C LEU A 97 7.81 1.35 5.08
N THR A 98 8.80 0.85 5.82
CA THR A 98 10.22 1.05 5.49
C THR A 98 10.70 0.15 4.35
N ASN A 99 9.98 -0.93 4.07
CA ASN A 99 10.19 -1.80 2.92
C ASN A 99 9.75 -1.08 1.63
N LEU A 100 10.66 -0.91 0.68
CA LEU A 100 10.43 -0.10 -0.53
C LEU A 100 9.46 -0.78 -1.50
N SER A 101 9.51 -2.10 -1.60
CA SER A 101 8.57 -2.90 -2.38
C SER A 101 7.14 -2.74 -1.87
N PHE A 102 6.94 -2.69 -0.55
CA PHE A 102 5.63 -2.44 0.02
C PHE A 102 5.13 -1.02 -0.24
N GLN A 103 6.01 -0.02 -0.22
CA GLN A 103 5.66 1.33 -0.67
C GLN A 103 5.25 1.34 -2.14
N ARG A 104 5.95 0.58 -3.00
CA ARG A 104 5.60 0.46 -4.42
C ARG A 104 4.24 -0.19 -4.60
N GLN A 105 4.00 -1.33 -3.96
CA GLN A 105 2.75 -2.09 -4.04
C GLN A 105 1.53 -1.24 -3.61
N VAL A 106 1.64 -0.43 -2.54
CA VAL A 106 0.52 0.42 -2.13
C VAL A 106 0.26 1.58 -3.10
N CYS A 107 1.30 2.12 -3.73
CA CYS A 107 1.16 3.14 -4.78
C CYS A 107 0.57 2.55 -6.06
N GLU A 108 0.98 1.34 -6.46
CA GLU A 108 0.42 0.60 -7.59
C GLU A 108 -1.08 0.34 -7.37
N LEU A 109 -1.45 -0.18 -6.18
CA LEU A 109 -2.86 -0.35 -5.80
C LEU A 109 -3.63 0.98 -5.86
N ALA A 110 -3.06 2.07 -5.32
CA ALA A 110 -3.70 3.37 -5.37
C ALA A 110 -3.87 3.89 -6.81
N ALA A 111 -2.93 3.60 -7.71
CA ALA A 111 -3.05 3.94 -9.12
C ALA A 111 -4.17 3.13 -9.81
N GLU A 112 -4.25 1.82 -9.55
CA GLU A 112 -5.33 0.94 -10.03
C GLU A 112 -6.71 1.47 -9.59
N GLU A 113 -6.80 1.97 -8.36
CA GLU A 113 -8.06 2.45 -7.77
C GLU A 113 -8.40 3.92 -8.08
N GLY A 114 -7.51 4.64 -8.78
CA GLY A 114 -7.66 6.08 -9.06
C GLY A 114 -7.50 6.97 -7.81
N LEU A 115 -6.74 6.50 -6.82
CA LEU A 115 -6.59 7.08 -5.48
C LEU A 115 -5.15 7.52 -5.17
N LEU A 116 -4.35 7.85 -6.18
CA LEU A 116 -3.07 8.56 -5.96
C LEU A 116 -3.28 9.95 -5.32
N GLY A 117 -4.47 10.52 -5.50
CA GLY A 117 -4.86 11.83 -5.00
C GLY A 117 -4.93 12.88 -6.12
N GLY A 118 -5.61 14.00 -5.84
CA GLY A 118 -5.68 15.15 -6.75
C GLY A 118 -4.67 16.27 -6.44
N ILE A 119 -3.93 16.15 -5.34
CA ILE A 119 -2.91 17.13 -4.96
C ILE A 119 -1.61 16.72 -5.62
N ILE A 120 -1.26 17.42 -6.69
CA ILE A 120 0.08 17.41 -7.25
C ILE A 120 0.95 18.25 -6.30
N PRO A 121 1.99 17.69 -5.65
CA PRO A 121 2.87 18.50 -4.83
C PRO A 121 3.48 19.64 -5.67
N CYS A 122 3.70 20.80 -5.06
CA CYS A 122 4.33 21.93 -5.76
C CYS A 122 5.67 21.48 -6.38
N GLY A 123 5.87 21.77 -7.67
CA GLY A 123 7.04 21.34 -8.43
C GLY A 123 6.91 19.99 -9.14
N TYR A 124 5.79 19.28 -8.97
CA TYR A 124 5.47 18.06 -9.71
C TYR A 124 4.43 18.37 -10.80
N SER A 125 4.46 17.62 -11.89
CA SER A 125 3.54 17.78 -13.03
C SER A 125 2.69 16.51 -13.20
N THR A 126 1.43 16.68 -13.61
CA THR A 126 0.60 15.58 -14.13
C THR A 126 0.82 15.33 -15.62
N GLU A 127 1.60 16.16 -16.30
CA GLU A 127 1.98 15.93 -17.69
C GLU A 127 2.79 14.62 -17.76
N LYS A 128 2.37 13.73 -18.66
CA LYS A 128 3.19 12.57 -19.03
C LYS A 128 4.51 13.08 -19.59
N VAL A 129 5.61 12.55 -19.06
CA VAL A 129 6.97 12.83 -19.53
C VAL A 129 7.56 11.53 -20.07
N GLU A 130 8.26 11.62 -21.19
CA GLU A 130 9.11 10.55 -21.68
C GLU A 130 10.56 10.81 -21.26
N TYR A 131 11.32 9.73 -21.09
CA TYR A 131 12.75 9.80 -20.86
C TYR A 131 13.46 9.32 -22.12
N LEU A 132 14.25 10.20 -22.74
CA LEU A 132 15.09 9.83 -23.87
C LEU A 132 16.53 9.67 -23.40
N TYR A 133 17.18 8.60 -23.83
CA TYR A 133 18.59 8.37 -23.54
C TYR A 133 19.47 9.02 -24.60
N ASN A 134 20.24 10.03 -24.20
CA ASN A 134 21.29 10.65 -24.98
C ASN A 134 22.65 10.03 -24.63
N ARG A 135 23.42 9.58 -25.62
CA ARG A 135 24.73 8.94 -25.37
C ARG A 135 25.78 9.89 -24.80
N SER A 136 25.66 11.19 -25.03
CA SER A 136 26.63 12.20 -24.60
C SER A 136 26.33 12.74 -23.20
N SER A 137 25.06 12.76 -22.80
CA SER A 137 24.57 13.45 -21.61
C SER A 137 23.68 12.59 -20.68
N GLY A 138 23.33 11.37 -21.07
CA GLY A 138 22.54 10.43 -20.25
C GLY A 138 21.03 10.53 -20.46
N TRP A 139 20.25 10.12 -19.46
CA TRP A 139 18.79 10.21 -19.50
C TRP A 139 18.33 11.66 -19.38
N GLU A 140 17.64 12.15 -20.40
CA GLU A 140 17.07 13.48 -20.47
C GLU A 140 15.54 13.41 -20.44
N LEU A 141 14.94 14.35 -19.72
CA LEU A 141 13.50 14.43 -19.49
C LEU A 141 12.88 15.22 -20.65
N VAL A 142 11.98 14.60 -21.40
CA VAL A 142 11.36 15.19 -22.60
C VAL A 142 9.86 15.34 -22.37
N ARG A 143 9.36 16.56 -22.54
CA ARG A 143 7.93 16.86 -22.45
C ARG A 143 7.27 16.49 -23.78
N ILE A 144 6.16 15.77 -23.73
CA ILE A 144 5.47 15.26 -24.93
C ILE A 144 4.96 16.39 -25.85
N ALA A 145 4.76 17.61 -25.32
CA ALA A 145 4.39 18.77 -26.13
C ALA A 145 5.46 19.20 -27.17
N ASP A 146 6.70 18.70 -27.03
CA ASP A 146 7.80 19.01 -27.95
C ASP A 146 8.00 17.92 -29.04
N GLU A 147 7.20 16.85 -29.08
CA GLU A 147 7.35 15.78 -30.08
C GLU A 147 7.17 16.26 -31.52
N GLU A 148 6.26 17.20 -31.78
CA GLU A 148 6.02 17.74 -33.12
C GLU A 148 7.24 18.52 -33.65
N LYS A 149 7.95 19.24 -32.77
CA LYS A 149 9.20 19.93 -33.12
C LYS A 149 10.41 19.01 -33.20
N ALA A 150 10.45 17.97 -32.36
CA ALA A 150 11.57 17.02 -32.36
C ALA A 150 11.58 16.15 -33.63
N LEU A 151 10.40 15.80 -34.18
CA LEU A 151 10.31 15.07 -35.44
C LEU A 151 10.76 15.91 -36.64
N GLU A 152 10.42 17.20 -36.68
CA GLU A 152 10.83 18.13 -37.74
C GLU A 152 12.35 18.38 -37.75
N SER A 153 13.04 18.19 -36.62
CA SER A 153 14.51 18.31 -36.55
C SER A 153 15.29 17.06 -37.01
N ARG A 154 14.58 15.97 -37.34
CA ARG A 154 15.16 14.66 -37.74
C ARG A 154 14.83 14.26 -39.19
N LEU A 155 14.12 15.12 -39.94
CA LEU A 155 13.96 15.06 -41.39
C LEU A 155 14.86 16.10 -42.06
#